data_AF-A0A9Q2KQN6-F1
#
_entry.id   AF-A0A9Q2KQN6-F1
#
_cell.length_a   1.000
_cell.length_b   1.000
_cell.length_c   1.000
_cell.angle_alpha   90.00
_cell.angle_beta   90.00
_cell.angle_gamma   90.00
#
_symmetry.space_group_name_H-M   'P 1'
#
loop_
_entity.id
_entity.type
_entity.pdbx_description
1 polymer ?
#
loop_
_entity_poly.entity_id
_entity_poly.type
_entity_poly.pdbx_seq_one_letter_code
_entity_poly.pdbx_strand_id
1 'polypeptide(L)'
;MTTNTHTLHIEEILELLPHRFPFLLVDRVLDFEEGRFLRAVKNVSVNEPFFQGHFPGKPIFPGVLILEAMAQATGILAFKSVGKLEPGELYYFAGIDEARFKRPVVPGDQMIMEVTFEKTRRGLTRFKGVALVDGKVVCEATMMCARSREA
;
A
#
# COMPACT_ATOMS: atom_id res chain seq x y z
N MET A 1 8.82 5.51 -28.20
CA MET A 1 8.31 4.27 -27.59
C MET A 1 7.32 4.70 -26.53
N THR A 2 6.02 4.55 -26.78
CA THR A 2 4.98 4.89 -25.79
C THR A 2 5.00 3.80 -24.73
N THR A 3 5.59 4.08 -23.57
CA THR A 3 5.41 3.24 -22.38
C THR A 3 3.95 3.39 -21.97
N ASN A 4 3.09 2.44 -22.35
CA ASN A 4 1.71 2.41 -21.87
C ASN A 4 1.75 2.26 -20.35
N THR A 5 1.32 3.31 -19.65
CA THR A 5 1.21 3.34 -18.20
C THR A 5 -0.14 2.75 -17.81
N HIS A 6 -0.16 1.80 -16.87
CA HIS A 6 -1.39 1.16 -16.40
C HIS A 6 -1.87 1.85 -15.11
N THR A 7 -2.68 2.89 -15.25
CA THR A 7 -3.23 3.65 -14.11
C THR A 7 -4.53 3.05 -13.59
N LEU A 8 -4.79 3.15 -12.29
CA LEU A 8 -6.10 2.85 -11.68
C LEU A 8 -6.57 4.05 -10.83
N HIS A 9 -7.82 4.44 -11.01
CA HIS A 9 -8.52 5.45 -10.21
C HIS A 9 -9.23 4.83 -9.00
N ILE A 10 -9.79 5.68 -8.14
CA ILE A 10 -10.35 5.25 -6.84
C ILE A 10 -11.52 4.28 -7.01
N GLU A 11 -12.33 4.41 -8.06
CA GLU A 11 -13.44 3.51 -8.36
C GLU A 11 -12.94 2.07 -8.57
N GLU A 12 -11.88 1.90 -9.36
CA GLU A 12 -11.26 0.60 -9.63
C GLU A 12 -10.57 0.03 -8.38
N ILE A 13 -9.96 0.91 -7.56
CA ILE A 13 -9.37 0.51 -6.28
C ILE A 13 -10.46 0.01 -5.32
N LEU A 14 -11.62 0.65 -5.28
CA LEU A 14 -12.76 0.24 -4.44
C LEU A 14 -13.35 -1.11 -4.88
N GLU A 15 -13.26 -1.46 -6.15
CA GLU A 15 -13.64 -2.79 -6.65
C GLU A 15 -12.63 -3.89 -6.32
N LEU A 16 -11.35 -3.53 -6.14
CA LEU A 16 -10.27 -4.48 -5.87
C LEU A 16 -10.06 -4.69 -4.38
N LEU A 17 -10.01 -3.60 -3.61
CA LEU A 17 -9.78 -3.63 -2.17
C LEU A 17 -11.10 -3.65 -1.42
N PRO A 18 -11.25 -4.50 -0.39
CA PRO A 18 -12.42 -4.47 0.49
C PRO A 18 -12.38 -3.31 1.51
N HIS A 19 -11.21 -2.70 1.72
CA HIS A 19 -11.01 -1.59 2.66
C HIS A 19 -11.90 -0.39 2.32
N ARG A 20 -12.45 0.25 3.35
CA ARG A 20 -13.24 1.49 3.26
C ARG A 20 -12.79 2.46 4.33
N PHE A 21 -13.36 3.66 4.34
CA PHE A 21 -13.09 4.65 5.40
C PHE A 21 -13.28 4.04 6.80
N PRO A 22 -12.38 4.31 7.77
CA PRO A 22 -11.21 5.20 7.71
C PRO A 22 -9.88 4.51 7.35
N PHE A 23 -9.92 3.33 6.73
CA PHE A 23 -8.74 2.46 6.58
C PHE A 23 -8.38 2.10 5.13
N LEU A 24 -9.00 2.73 4.13
CA LEU A 24 -8.50 2.69 2.75
C LEU A 24 -7.44 3.80 2.57
N LEU A 25 -6.21 3.41 2.24
CA LEU A 25 -5.03 4.28 2.25
C LEU A 25 -4.28 4.31 0.91
N VAL A 26 -4.91 3.87 -0.18
CA VAL A 26 -4.38 4.01 -1.55
C VAL A 26 -5.35 4.83 -2.37
N ASP A 27 -4.92 6.01 -2.81
CA ASP A 27 -5.79 6.96 -3.51
C ASP A 27 -5.75 6.78 -5.04
N ARG A 28 -4.61 6.31 -5.57
CA ARG A 28 -4.38 6.12 -7.01
C ARG A 28 -3.28 5.10 -7.26
N VAL A 29 -3.38 4.35 -8.35
CA VAL A 29 -2.25 3.59 -8.93
C VAL A 29 -1.71 4.35 -10.13
N LEU A 30 -0.41 4.64 -10.12
CA LEU A 30 0.28 5.35 -11.18
C LEU A 30 0.71 4.42 -12.30
N ASP A 31 1.18 3.21 -11.97
CA ASP A 31 1.59 2.20 -12.95
C ASP A 31 1.70 0.84 -12.26
N PHE A 32 1.58 -0.24 -13.01
CA PHE A 32 1.87 -1.58 -12.52
C PHE A 32 2.18 -2.54 -13.67
N GLU A 33 2.85 -3.64 -13.31
CA GLU A 33 3.00 -4.80 -14.17
C GLU A 33 2.63 -6.05 -13.38
N GLU A 34 1.69 -6.83 -13.90
CA GLU A 34 1.16 -8.04 -13.25
C GLU A 34 2.30 -9.00 -12.88
N GLY A 35 2.27 -9.49 -11.64
CA GLY A 35 3.26 -10.40 -11.08
C GLY A 35 4.63 -9.76 -10.79
N ARG A 36 4.80 -8.45 -10.99
CA ARG A 36 6.11 -7.79 -10.85
C ARG A 36 6.11 -6.59 -9.91
N PHE A 37 5.42 -5.50 -10.25
CA PHE A 37 5.47 -4.29 -9.43
C PHE A 37 4.17 -3.48 -9.51
N LEU A 38 3.96 -2.60 -8.53
CA LEU A 38 2.92 -1.59 -8.54
C LEU A 38 3.43 -0.30 -7.89
N ARG A 39 3.14 0.84 -8.53
CA ARG A 39 3.41 2.19 -8.01
C ARG A 39 2.10 2.89 -7.69
N ALA A 40 1.94 3.31 -6.44
CA ALA A 40 0.72 3.90 -5.91
C ALA A 40 0.96 5.26 -5.25
N VAL A 41 -0.12 6.02 -5.05
CA VAL A 41 -0.13 7.30 -4.36
C VAL A 41 -0.97 7.19 -3.09
N LYS A 42 -0.42 7.75 -2.01
CA LYS A 42 -1.17 8.17 -0.84
C LYS A 42 -0.96 9.67 -0.64
N ASN A 43 -2.02 10.46 -0.86
CA ASN A 43 -2.07 11.86 -0.49
C ASN A 43 -2.26 11.97 1.02
N VAL A 44 -1.43 12.78 1.65
CA VAL A 44 -1.44 12.98 3.09
C VAL A 44 -2.10 14.32 3.39
N SER A 45 -3.32 14.27 3.94
CA SER A 45 -4.12 15.46 4.23
C SER A 45 -4.33 15.62 5.73
N VAL A 46 -4.22 16.86 6.23
CA VAL A 46 -4.52 17.17 7.65
C VAL A 46 -5.96 16.80 8.03
N ASN A 47 -6.86 16.67 7.04
CA ASN A 47 -8.25 16.29 7.22
C ASN A 47 -8.46 14.77 7.43
N GLU A 48 -7.40 13.97 7.59
CA GLU A 48 -7.51 12.56 7.90
C GLU A 48 -7.70 12.31 9.42
N PRO A 49 -8.56 11.35 9.81
CA PRO A 49 -9.06 11.26 11.18
C PRO A 49 -7.98 10.95 12.23
N PHE A 50 -6.88 10.28 11.86
CA PHE A 50 -5.82 9.93 12.81
C PHE A 50 -4.95 11.14 13.22
N PHE A 51 -4.93 12.23 12.45
CA PHE A 51 -4.11 13.41 12.77
C PHE A 51 -4.59 14.15 14.03
N GLN A 52 -5.87 14.05 14.39
CA GLN A 52 -6.39 14.62 15.63
C GLN A 52 -5.72 14.02 16.88
N GLY A 53 -5.22 12.79 16.78
CA GLY A 53 -4.59 12.05 17.87
C GLY A 53 -3.08 11.83 17.71
N HIS A 54 -2.50 12.06 16.52
CA HIS A 54 -1.10 11.72 16.23
C HIS A 54 -0.34 12.84 15.48
N PHE A 55 0.17 13.85 16.17
CA PHE A 55 -0.08 14.21 17.57
C PHE A 55 -0.81 15.56 17.60
N PRO A 56 -1.64 15.85 18.61
CA PRO A 56 -2.30 17.16 18.73
C PRO A 56 -1.27 18.31 18.62
N GLY A 57 -1.47 19.23 17.68
CA GLY A 57 -0.57 20.36 17.41
C GLY A 57 0.72 20.02 16.65
N LYS A 58 1.01 18.75 16.37
CA LYS A 58 2.15 18.29 15.58
C LYS A 58 1.75 17.08 14.72
N PRO A 59 1.03 17.30 13.61
CA PRO A 59 0.54 16.23 12.76
C PRO A 59 1.71 15.52 12.06
N ILE A 60 1.87 14.23 12.35
CA ILE A 60 2.87 13.36 11.71
C ILE A 60 2.15 12.10 11.27
N PHE A 61 2.26 11.74 9.99
CA PHE A 61 1.60 10.55 9.48
C PHE A 61 2.17 9.30 10.19
N PRO A 62 1.35 8.46 10.83
CA PRO A 62 1.85 7.33 11.59
C PRO A 62 2.61 6.34 10.68
N GLY A 63 3.83 5.95 11.07
CA GLY A 63 4.67 5.04 10.27
C GLY A 63 3.98 3.69 9.98
N VAL A 64 3.19 3.18 10.92
CA VAL A 64 2.40 1.96 10.74
C VAL A 64 1.35 2.08 9.63
N LEU A 65 0.82 3.28 9.38
CA LEU A 65 -0.10 3.50 8.26
C LEU A 65 0.63 3.58 6.91
N ILE A 66 1.94 3.84 6.90
CA ILE A 66 2.76 3.71 5.67
C ILE A 66 2.88 2.24 5.31
N LEU A 67 3.13 1.38 6.30
CA LEU A 67 3.20 -0.07 6.11
C LEU A 67 1.86 -0.63 5.63
N GLU A 68 0.75 -0.18 6.23
CA GLU A 68 -0.60 -0.55 5.80
C GLU A 68 -0.91 -0.06 4.38
N ALA A 69 -0.56 1.18 4.02
CA ALA A 69 -0.77 1.68 2.67
C ALA A 69 0.03 0.88 1.62
N MET A 70 1.28 0.50 1.94
CA MET A 70 2.08 -0.39 1.10
C MET A 70 1.48 -1.81 1.04
N ALA A 71 0.93 -2.34 2.13
CA ALA A 71 0.21 -3.60 2.14
C ALA A 71 -1.01 -3.62 1.21
N GLN A 72 -1.78 -2.54 1.22
CA GLN A 72 -2.91 -2.39 0.33
C GLN A 72 -2.47 -2.32 -1.12
N ALA A 73 -1.35 -1.63 -1.40
CA ALA A 73 -0.73 -1.63 -2.71
C ALA A 73 -0.31 -3.05 -3.17
N THR A 74 0.24 -3.90 -2.27
CA THR A 74 0.52 -5.31 -2.62
C THR A 74 -0.75 -6.12 -2.84
N GLY A 75 -1.83 -5.81 -2.11
CA GLY A 75 -3.15 -6.38 -2.32
C GLY A 75 -3.69 -6.10 -3.72
N ILE A 76 -3.65 -4.83 -4.16
CA ILE A 76 -4.03 -4.44 -5.53
C ILE A 76 -3.21 -5.21 -6.56
N LEU A 77 -1.88 -5.23 -6.40
CA LEU A 77 -0.98 -5.96 -7.31
C LEU A 77 -1.36 -7.45 -7.36
N ALA A 78 -1.56 -8.08 -6.21
CA ALA A 78 -1.95 -9.49 -6.13
C ALA A 78 -3.27 -9.73 -6.86
N PHE A 79 -4.31 -8.93 -6.61
CA PHE A 79 -5.63 -9.14 -7.21
C PHE A 79 -5.65 -8.89 -8.72
N LYS A 80 -4.82 -7.98 -9.21
CA LYS A 80 -4.58 -7.79 -10.65
C LYS A 80 -3.82 -8.96 -11.28
N SER A 81 -2.93 -9.61 -10.52
CA SER A 81 -2.04 -10.65 -11.06
C SER A 81 -2.59 -12.08 -10.99
N VAL A 82 -3.38 -12.39 -9.95
CA VAL A 82 -3.86 -13.77 -9.69
C VAL A 82 -5.37 -13.87 -9.56
N GLY A 83 -6.10 -12.76 -9.74
CA GLY A 83 -7.55 -12.67 -9.64
C GLY A 83 -8.05 -12.04 -8.34
N LYS A 84 -9.22 -11.38 -8.42
CA LYS A 84 -9.89 -10.71 -7.28
C LYS A 84 -10.20 -11.69 -6.14
N LEU A 85 -10.37 -11.17 -4.93
CA LEU A 85 -10.86 -11.96 -3.79
C LEU A 85 -12.26 -12.52 -4.09
N GLU A 86 -12.47 -13.79 -3.74
CA GLU A 86 -13.80 -14.37 -3.73
C GLU A 86 -14.51 -14.09 -2.41
N PRO A 87 -15.85 -14.15 -2.35
CA PRO A 87 -16.58 -14.05 -1.08
C PRO A 87 -16.07 -15.06 -0.04
N GLY A 88 -15.75 -14.57 1.16
CA GLY A 88 -15.19 -15.38 2.26
C GLY A 88 -13.66 -15.50 2.26
N GLU A 89 -12.97 -14.89 1.30
CA GLU A 89 -11.50 -14.79 1.30
C GLU A 89 -11.02 -13.46 1.87
N LEU A 90 -9.91 -13.54 2.61
CA LEU A 90 -9.23 -12.42 3.21
C LEU A 90 -7.78 -12.36 2.72
N TYR A 91 -7.26 -11.14 2.65
CA TYR A 91 -5.86 -10.87 2.35
C TYR A 91 -5.16 -10.41 3.63
N TYR A 92 -4.52 -11.37 4.29
CA TYR A 92 -3.89 -11.17 5.58
C TYR A 92 -2.52 -10.54 5.47
N PHE A 93 -2.26 -9.61 6.37
CA PHE A 93 -0.94 -9.08 6.62
C PHE A 93 -0.18 -9.98 7.61
N ALA A 94 0.65 -10.89 7.10
CA ALA A 94 1.22 -12.00 7.87
C ALA A 94 2.52 -11.67 8.60
N GLY A 95 3.30 -10.68 8.12
CA GLY A 95 4.49 -10.23 8.84
C GLY A 95 5.29 -9.16 8.11
N ILE A 96 6.23 -8.55 8.85
CA ILE A 96 7.09 -7.46 8.39
C ILE A 96 8.53 -7.78 8.78
N ASP A 97 9.43 -7.69 7.82
CA ASP A 97 10.87 -7.73 8.05
C ASP A 97 11.49 -6.39 7.66
N GLU A 98 12.55 -5.99 8.38
CA GLU A 98 13.43 -4.88 8.02
C GLU A 98 12.73 -3.52 7.78
N ALA A 99 11.58 -3.28 8.40
CA ALA A 99 10.93 -1.97 8.32
C ALA A 99 11.83 -0.86 8.90
N ARG A 100 12.03 0.20 8.13
CA ARG A 100 12.78 1.40 8.53
C ARG A 100 11.99 2.65 8.16
N PHE A 101 11.83 3.55 9.13
CA PHE A 101 11.26 4.88 8.93
C PHE A 101 12.39 5.89 8.93
N LYS A 102 12.68 6.47 7.76
CA LYS A 102 13.87 7.32 7.56
C LYS A 102 13.57 8.80 7.82
N ARG A 103 12.32 9.23 7.56
CA ARG A 103 11.89 10.63 7.65
C ARG A 103 10.40 10.68 8.05
N PRO A 104 9.97 11.70 8.82
CA PRO A 104 8.55 11.92 9.05
C PRO A 104 7.87 12.32 7.74
N VAL A 105 6.62 11.88 7.59
CA VAL A 105 5.69 12.31 6.53
C VAL A 105 4.64 13.20 7.19
N VAL A 106 4.26 14.30 6.56
CA VAL A 106 3.41 15.35 7.13
C VAL A 106 2.27 15.74 6.18
N PRO A 107 1.22 16.42 6.67
CA PRO A 107 0.18 16.96 5.79
C PRO A 107 0.75 17.84 4.67
N GLY A 108 0.24 17.63 3.45
CA GLY A 108 0.72 18.26 2.23
C GLY A 108 1.66 17.37 1.41
N ASP A 109 2.25 16.34 2.01
CA ASP A 109 3.08 15.38 1.29
C ASP A 109 2.22 14.52 0.34
N GLN A 110 2.76 14.25 -0.84
CA GLN A 110 2.29 13.16 -1.69
C GLN A 110 3.27 11.99 -1.57
N MET A 111 2.84 10.93 -0.90
CA MET A 111 3.66 9.74 -0.71
C MET A 111 3.48 8.79 -1.89
N ILE A 112 4.57 8.57 -2.61
CA ILE A 112 4.64 7.60 -3.71
C ILE A 112 5.17 6.29 -3.14
N MET A 113 4.40 5.22 -3.31
CA MET A 113 4.75 3.88 -2.85
C MET A 113 5.07 3.02 -4.06
N GLU A 114 6.18 2.31 -4.03
CA GLU A 114 6.51 1.27 -5.01
C GLU A 114 6.66 -0.06 -4.29
N VAL A 115 5.84 -1.03 -4.69
CA VAL A 115 5.89 -2.40 -4.17
C VAL A 115 6.30 -3.35 -5.28
N THR A 116 7.23 -4.25 -4.98
CA THR A 116 7.76 -5.23 -5.92
C THR A 116 7.59 -6.63 -5.36
N PHE A 117 7.04 -7.53 -6.17
CA PHE A 117 6.95 -8.94 -5.85
C PHE A 117 8.36 -9.57 -5.79
N GLU A 118 8.64 -10.36 -4.75
CA GLU A 118 9.88 -11.13 -4.67
C GLU A 118 9.64 -12.61 -4.96
N LYS A 119 8.77 -13.26 -4.17
CA LYS A 119 8.47 -14.69 -4.29
C LYS A 119 7.24 -15.09 -3.50
N THR A 120 6.65 -16.22 -3.87
CA THR A 120 5.63 -16.93 -3.09
C THR A 120 6.19 -18.25 -2.58
N ARG A 121 5.97 -18.56 -1.30
CA ARG A 121 6.34 -19.85 -0.70
C ARG A 121 5.29 -20.27 0.33
N ARG A 122 4.73 -21.48 0.19
CA ARG A 122 3.74 -22.06 1.11
C ARG A 122 2.54 -21.14 1.37
N GLY A 123 1.98 -20.52 0.32
CA GLY A 123 0.82 -19.62 0.41
C GLY A 123 1.13 -18.20 0.92
N LEU A 124 2.37 -17.93 1.33
CA LEU A 124 2.84 -16.62 1.76
C LEU A 124 3.57 -15.93 0.62
N THR A 125 3.15 -14.71 0.28
CA THR A 125 3.78 -13.90 -0.77
C THR A 125 4.58 -12.77 -0.15
N ARG A 126 5.84 -12.67 -0.54
CA ARG A 126 6.80 -11.68 -0.03
C ARG A 126 6.99 -10.56 -1.05
N PHE A 127 6.96 -9.33 -0.55
CA PHE A 127 7.12 -8.11 -1.32
C PHE A 127 8.17 -7.20 -0.66
N LYS A 128 8.88 -6.42 -1.48
CA LYS A 128 9.60 -5.23 -1.02
C LYS A 128 8.76 -3.99 -1.28
N GLY A 129 8.69 -3.10 -0.30
CA GLY A 129 8.01 -1.81 -0.41
C GLY A 129 8.97 -0.67 -0.11
N VAL A 130 8.91 0.39 -0.91
CA VAL A 130 9.60 1.66 -0.69
C VAL A 130 8.59 2.78 -0.83
N ALA A 131 8.53 3.67 0.16
CA ALA A 131 7.75 4.90 0.11
C ALA A 131 8.68 6.10 -0.02
N LEU A 132 8.32 7.04 -0.90
CA LEU A 132 9.06 8.25 -1.20
C LEU A 132 8.16 9.48 -1.07
N VAL A 133 8.75 10.60 -0.65
CA VAL A 133 8.19 11.94 -0.75
C VAL A 133 9.25 12.81 -1.41
N ASP A 134 8.89 13.55 -2.45
CA ASP A 134 9.81 14.37 -3.26
C ASP A 134 11.07 13.61 -3.71
N GLY A 135 10.90 12.35 -4.12
CA GLY A 135 12.00 11.48 -4.56
C GLY A 135 12.94 10.98 -3.45
N LYS A 136 12.67 11.32 -2.17
CA LYS A 136 13.47 10.86 -1.03
C LYS A 136 12.76 9.72 -0.31
N VAL A 137 13.49 8.66 0.01
CA VAL A 137 12.95 7.52 0.75
C VAL A 137 12.54 7.96 2.16
N VAL A 138 11.27 7.74 2.50
CA VAL A 138 10.71 8.00 3.83
C VAL A 138 10.48 6.71 4.61
N CYS A 139 10.18 5.61 3.92
CA CYS A 139 10.03 4.27 4.51
C CYS A 139 10.47 3.19 3.52
N GLU A 140 11.02 2.09 4.05
CA GLU A 140 11.24 0.85 3.31
C GLU A 140 10.91 -0.34 4.21
N ALA A 141 10.39 -1.42 3.64
CA ALA A 141 10.06 -2.64 4.37
C ALA A 141 10.01 -3.85 3.44
N THR A 142 10.22 -5.03 4.01
CA THR A 142 9.80 -6.29 3.41
C THR A 142 8.50 -6.74 4.07
N MET A 143 7.48 -7.05 3.27
CA MET A 143 6.15 -7.41 3.75
C MET A 143 5.78 -8.80 3.27
N MET A 144 5.03 -9.52 4.08
CA MET A 144 4.51 -10.84 3.76
C MET A 144 3.00 -10.85 3.91
N CYS A 145 2.30 -11.25 2.84
CA CYS A 145 0.86 -11.32 2.82
C CYS A 145 0.39 -12.71 2.40
N ALA A 146 -0.78 -13.12 2.88
CA ALA A 146 -1.36 -14.42 2.57
C ALA A 146 -2.84 -14.26 2.21
N ARG A 147 -3.27 -14.92 1.13
CA ARG A 147 -4.70 -15.11 0.83
C ARG A 147 -5.17 -16.37 1.54
N SER A 148 -6.19 -16.26 2.38
CA SER A 148 -6.79 -17.39 3.08
C SER A 148 -8.29 -17.19 3.22
N ARG A 149 -9.03 -18.29 3.36
CA ARG A 149 -10.43 -18.25 3.78
C ARG A 149 -10.51 -18.11 5.29
N GLU A 150 -11.52 -17.40 5.77
CA GLU A 150 -11.91 -17.43 7.18
C GLU A 150 -12.36 -18.87 7.51
N ALA A 151 -11.92 -19.39 8.65
CA ALA A 151 -12.21 -20.76 9.08
C ALA A 151 -13.65 -20.89 9.60
#